data_AF-A0AAV8WKI5-F1
#
_entry.id   AF-A0AAV8WKI5-F1
#
_cell.length_a   1.000
_cell.length_b   1.000
_cell.length_c   1.000
_cell.angle_alpha   90.00
_cell.angle_beta   90.00
_cell.angle_gamma   90.00
#
_symmetry.space_group_name_H-M   'P 1'
#
loop_
_entity.id
_entity.type
_entity.pdbx_description
1 polymer ?
#
loop_
_entity_poly.entity_id
_entity_poly.type
_entity_poly.pdbx_seq_one_letter_code
_entity_poly.pdbx_strand_id
1 'polypeptide(L)'
;MEKLLGSNRLLITDNYYTSIPLAQYLYDRQINLCGTFRRNRVGIPQEILKANLLPGDIIARQKKYITVLKWHDKRDVIMLSTCHDDRLDSVGKNRKDGTEKKKPRVVIDCNSAKQGIDVSDQLSSYYSPVRKSLTWYKKNCI
;
A
#
# COMPACT_ATOMS: atom_id res chain seq x y z
N MET A 1 -11.89 7.58 12.63
CA MET A 1 -10.67 8.22 12.10
C MET A 1 -10.51 9.66 12.55
N GLU A 2 -11.59 10.39 12.82
CA GLU A 2 -11.54 11.82 13.22
C GLU A 2 -10.62 12.12 14.40
N LYS A 3 -10.58 11.24 15.41
CA LYS A 3 -9.68 11.36 16.58
C LYS A 3 -8.18 11.27 16.26
N LEU A 4 -7.80 10.91 15.02
CA LEU A 4 -6.42 10.76 14.58
C LEU A 4 -5.99 11.85 13.58
N LEU A 5 -6.89 12.74 13.19
CA LEU A 5 -6.58 13.89 12.34
C LEU A 5 -5.60 14.83 13.05
N GLY A 6 -4.70 15.49 12.32
CA GLY A 6 -3.71 16.40 12.90
C GLY A 6 -2.47 15.73 13.52
N SER A 7 -2.39 14.39 13.50
CA SER A 7 -1.32 13.65 14.21
C SER A 7 -0.04 13.44 13.40
N ASN A 8 0.00 13.89 12.14
CA ASN A 8 1.10 13.69 11.19
C ASN A 8 1.51 12.21 11.00
N ARG A 9 0.55 11.30 11.23
CA ARG A 9 0.75 9.85 11.10
C ARG A 9 0.63 9.39 9.66
N LEU A 10 1.23 8.23 9.39
CA LEU A 10 1.09 7.52 8.13
C LEU A 10 -0.07 6.52 8.21
N LEU A 11 -1.08 6.72 7.38
CA LEU A 11 -2.15 5.78 7.15
C LEU A 11 -1.77 4.84 5.99
N ILE A 12 -1.75 3.54 6.28
CA ILE A 12 -1.54 2.50 5.28
C ILE A 12 -2.89 1.91 4.89
N THR A 13 -3.19 1.93 3.59
CA THR A 13 -4.48 1.47 3.06
C THR A 13 -4.32 0.38 2.03
N ASP A 14 -5.39 -0.41 1.87
CA ASP A 14 -5.51 -1.34 0.76
C ASP A 14 -6.08 -0.66 -0.50
N ASN A 15 -5.89 -1.30 -1.65
CA ASN A 15 -6.21 -0.80 -2.98
C ASN A 15 -7.67 -0.35 -3.18
N TYR A 16 -8.58 -0.89 -2.36
CA TYR A 16 -9.99 -0.53 -2.40
C TYR A 16 -10.22 0.89 -1.88
N TYR A 17 -9.43 1.32 -0.89
CA TYR A 17 -9.54 2.63 -0.26
C TYR A 17 -8.57 3.66 -0.86
N THR A 18 -7.45 3.21 -1.44
CA THR A 18 -6.44 4.11 -2.03
C THR A 18 -7.00 4.89 -3.23
N SER A 19 -7.01 6.22 -3.12
CA SER A 19 -7.38 7.14 -4.21
C SER A 19 -6.71 8.51 -4.07
N ILE A 20 -6.54 9.21 -5.19
CA ILE A 20 -5.95 10.56 -5.22
C ILE A 20 -6.80 11.56 -4.41
N PRO A 21 -8.15 11.62 -4.55
CA PRO A 21 -8.96 12.53 -3.74
C PRO A 21 -8.83 12.25 -2.23
N LEU A 22 -8.77 10.97 -1.83
CA LEU A 22 -8.56 10.62 -0.43
C LEU A 22 -7.17 11.06 0.06
N ALA A 23 -6.13 10.88 -0.75
CA ALA A 23 -4.79 11.33 -0.41
C ALA A 23 -4.72 12.85 -0.17
N GLN A 24 -5.38 13.63 -1.01
CA GLN A 24 -5.49 15.09 -0.85
C GLN A 24 -6.23 15.44 0.46
N TYR A 25 -7.41 14.86 0.65
CA TYR A 25 -8.25 15.10 1.83
C TYR A 25 -7.51 14.82 3.16
N LEU A 26 -6.74 13.73 3.20
CA LEU A 26 -5.96 13.33 4.37
C LEU A 26 -4.73 14.22 4.56
N TYR A 27 -4.02 14.55 3.49
CA TYR A 27 -2.84 15.40 3.55
C TYR A 27 -3.18 16.78 4.10
N ASP A 28 -4.29 17.38 3.65
CA ASP A 28 -4.79 18.66 4.14
C ASP A 28 -5.16 18.63 5.65
N ARG A 29 -5.33 17.43 6.22
CA ARG A 29 -5.58 17.20 7.66
C ARG A 29 -4.37 16.63 8.39
N GLN A 30 -3.17 16.81 7.82
CA GLN A 30 -1.90 16.34 8.38
C GLN A 30 -1.92 14.82 8.65
N ILE A 31 -2.43 14.06 7.68
CA ILE A 31 -2.29 12.60 7.64
C ILE A 31 -1.65 12.23 6.31
N ASN A 32 -0.55 11.48 6.38
CA ASN A 32 0.06 10.92 5.20
C ASN A 32 -0.65 9.64 4.79
N LEU A 33 -0.77 9.40 3.48
CA LEU A 33 -1.34 8.17 2.95
C LEU A 33 -0.25 7.39 2.21
N CYS A 34 -0.27 6.07 2.38
CA CYS A 34 0.46 5.15 1.51
C CYS A 34 -0.39 3.90 1.27
N GLY A 35 -0.37 3.39 0.04
CA GLY A 35 -1.12 2.19 -0.29
C GLY A 35 -0.89 1.71 -1.70
N THR A 36 -1.27 0.46 -1.94
CA THR A 36 -1.35 -0.10 -3.28
C THR A 36 -2.44 0.65 -4.07
N PHE A 37 -2.16 0.99 -5.32
CA PHE A 37 -3.08 1.76 -6.15
C PHE A 37 -3.52 0.92 -7.35
N ARG A 38 -4.84 0.74 -7.49
CA ARG A 38 -5.39 -0.16 -8.50
C ARG A 38 -5.27 0.46 -9.89
N ARG A 39 -4.79 -0.31 -10.88
CA ARG A 39 -4.50 0.14 -12.26
C ARG A 39 -5.66 0.86 -12.96
N ASN A 40 -6.90 0.50 -12.65
CA ASN A 40 -8.10 1.08 -13.25
C ASN A 40 -8.62 2.34 -12.53
N ARG A 41 -7.85 2.90 -11.58
CA ARG A 41 -8.22 4.14 -10.90
C ARG A 41 -7.93 5.37 -11.77
N VAL A 42 -8.79 6.37 -11.64
CA VAL A 42 -8.66 7.65 -12.33
C VAL A 42 -7.48 8.44 -11.74
N GLY A 43 -6.77 9.16 -12.60
CA GLY A 43 -5.70 10.09 -12.23
C GLY A 43 -4.29 9.49 -12.19
N ILE A 44 -4.12 8.21 -12.55
CA ILE A 44 -2.78 7.64 -12.79
C ILE A 44 -2.23 8.23 -14.10
N PRO A 45 -1.01 8.78 -14.12
CA PRO A 45 -0.36 9.24 -15.35
C PRO A 45 -0.23 8.11 -16.38
N GLN A 46 -0.58 8.39 -17.64
CA GLN A 46 -0.52 7.40 -18.72
C GLN A 46 0.90 6.88 -18.98
N GLU A 47 1.91 7.73 -18.78
CA GLU A 47 3.33 7.36 -18.85
C GLU A 47 3.65 6.22 -17.89
N ILE A 48 3.13 6.28 -16.66
CA ILE A 48 3.33 5.22 -15.66
C ILE A 48 2.59 3.95 -16.09
N LEU A 49 1.33 4.05 -16.52
CA LEU A 49 0.54 2.88 -16.90
C LEU A 49 1.12 2.12 -18.10
N LYS A 50 1.59 2.86 -19.10
CA LYS A 50 2.09 2.31 -20.37
C LYS A 50 3.58 1.95 -20.35
N ALA A 51 4.33 2.39 -19.34
CA ALA A 51 5.75 2.04 -19.22
C ALA A 51 5.94 0.53 -19.14
N ASN A 52 6.76 -0.02 -20.02
CA ASN A 52 7.26 -1.39 -19.95
C ASN A 52 8.57 -1.37 -19.16
N LEU A 53 8.54 -1.98 -17.98
CA LEU A 53 9.64 -1.97 -17.02
C LEU A 53 10.30 -3.35 -17.00
N LEU A 54 11.63 -3.39 -16.87
CA LEU A 54 12.34 -4.64 -16.61
C LEU A 54 12.20 -5.02 -15.12
N PRO A 55 12.40 -6.29 -14.73
CA PRO A 55 12.39 -6.70 -13.33
C PRO A 55 13.37 -5.90 -12.46
N GLY A 56 12.84 -5.12 -11.53
CA GLY A 56 13.56 -4.22 -10.64
C GLY A 56 13.37 -2.75 -10.94
N ASP A 57 12.96 -2.42 -12.17
CA ASP A 57 12.83 -1.03 -12.61
C ASP A 57 11.64 -0.35 -11.97
N ILE A 58 11.76 0.97 -11.87
CA ILE A 58 10.72 1.86 -11.37
C ILE A 58 10.47 3.01 -12.33
N ILE A 59 9.25 3.51 -12.30
CA ILE A 59 8.91 4.83 -12.83
C ILE A 59 8.03 5.54 -11.82
N ALA A 60 8.36 6.78 -11.50
CA ALA A 60 7.59 7.61 -10.60
C ALA A 60 7.26 8.95 -11.24
N ARG A 61 6.10 9.49 -10.84
CA ARG A 61 5.72 10.87 -11.12
C ARG A 61 5.14 11.46 -9.85
N GLN A 62 5.61 12.65 -9.53
CA GLN A 62 5.15 13.40 -8.38
C GLN A 62 4.45 14.66 -8.85
N LYS A 63 3.30 14.95 -8.24
CA LYS A 63 2.60 16.22 -8.39
C LYS A 63 2.35 16.79 -7.00
N LYS A 64 3.02 17.91 -6.70
CA LYS A 64 3.04 18.50 -5.35
C LYS A 64 3.54 17.45 -4.32
N TYR A 65 2.71 17.11 -3.35
CA TYR A 65 3.00 16.13 -2.31
C TYR A 65 2.54 14.71 -2.68
N ILE A 66 1.89 14.47 -3.82
CA ILE A 66 1.40 13.13 -4.20
C ILE A 66 2.36 12.49 -5.19
N THR A 67 2.90 11.34 -4.82
CA THR A 67 3.76 10.50 -5.63
C THR A 67 3.00 9.25 -6.08
N VAL A 68 2.98 9.03 -7.39
CA VAL A 68 2.52 7.78 -8.00
C VAL A 68 3.75 7.04 -8.51
N LEU A 69 3.92 5.80 -8.09
CA LEU A 69 5.06 4.97 -8.45
C LEU A 69 4.58 3.65 -9.03
N LYS A 70 5.20 3.20 -10.12
CA LYS A 70 5.08 1.85 -10.64
C LYS A 70 6.43 1.17 -10.52
N TRP A 71 6.41 -0.04 -9.98
CA TRP A 71 7.58 -0.91 -9.83
C TRP A 71 7.27 -2.27 -10.41
N HIS A 72 8.23 -2.87 -11.11
CA HIS A 72 8.09 -4.21 -11.65
C HIS A 72 8.94 -5.21 -10.86
N ASP A 73 8.29 -6.21 -10.25
CA ASP A 73 8.97 -7.40 -9.71
C ASP A 73 8.65 -8.60 -10.60
N LYS A 74 7.71 -9.46 -10.19
CA LYS A 74 7.08 -10.47 -11.06
C LYS A 74 5.86 -9.93 -11.81
N ARG A 75 5.28 -8.86 -11.29
CA ARG A 75 4.11 -8.16 -11.81
C ARG A 75 4.27 -6.67 -11.50
N ASP A 76 3.56 -5.85 -12.25
CA ASP A 76 3.48 -4.42 -11.99
C ASP A 76 2.78 -4.17 -10.65
N VAL A 77 3.45 -3.44 -9.77
CA VAL A 77 2.87 -2.90 -8.54
C VAL A 77 2.82 -1.39 -8.70
N ILE A 78 1.62 -0.81 -8.58
CA ILE A 78 1.42 0.63 -8.56
C ILE A 78 1.14 1.05 -7.12
N MET A 79 1.81 2.09 -6.67
CA MET A 79 1.71 2.65 -5.33
C MET A 79 1.28 4.11 -5.43
N LEU A 80 0.48 4.55 -4.47
CA LEU A 80 0.16 5.95 -4.22
C LEU A 80 0.72 6.31 -2.85
N SER A 81 1.47 7.40 -2.75
CA SER A 81 1.89 7.92 -1.46
C SER A 81 1.98 9.44 -1.41
N THR A 82 1.86 10.01 -0.22
CA THR A 82 2.05 11.43 0.05
C THR A 82 3.35 11.79 0.77
N CYS A 83 4.18 10.80 1.11
CA CYS A 83 5.36 10.99 1.96
C CYS A 83 6.60 10.22 1.50
N HIS A 84 6.50 9.46 0.41
CA HIS A 84 7.62 8.69 -0.13
C HIS A 84 8.04 9.23 -1.49
N ASP A 85 9.34 9.09 -1.75
CA ASP A 85 9.97 9.38 -3.03
C ASP A 85 10.15 8.11 -3.87
N ASP A 86 10.90 8.20 -4.96
CA ASP A 86 11.24 7.10 -5.87
C ASP A 86 12.46 6.27 -5.41
N ARG A 87 12.88 6.44 -4.16
CA ARG A 87 14.06 5.77 -3.61
C ARG A 87 13.90 4.24 -3.56
N LEU A 88 14.93 3.56 -4.07
CA LEU A 88 15.12 2.11 -3.96
C LEU A 88 16.07 1.78 -2.81
N ASP A 89 15.66 0.88 -1.93
CA ASP A 89 16.50 0.35 -0.86
C ASP A 89 16.76 -1.15 -1.07
N SER A 90 17.95 -1.57 -0.67
CA SER A 90 18.39 -2.96 -0.75
C SER A 90 17.78 -3.79 0.38
N VAL A 91 17.25 -4.97 0.06
CA VAL A 91 16.51 -5.81 1.03
C VAL A 91 17.41 -6.89 1.66
N GLY A 92 18.72 -6.82 1.47
CA GLY A 92 19.70 -7.79 1.99
C GLY A 92 19.53 -9.22 1.44
N LYS A 93 18.72 -9.39 0.40
CA LYS A 93 18.48 -10.67 -0.27
C LYS A 93 18.93 -10.55 -1.72
N ASN A 94 19.69 -11.53 -2.19
CA ASN A 94 20.08 -11.59 -3.59
C ASN A 94 19.00 -12.29 -4.40
N ARG A 95 18.90 -11.90 -5.67
CA ARG A 95 18.20 -12.65 -6.71
C ARG A 95 18.95 -13.96 -6.99
N LYS A 96 18.32 -14.85 -7.74
CA LYS A 96 18.90 -16.16 -8.11
C LYS A 96 20.22 -16.04 -8.89
N ASP A 97 20.42 -14.93 -9.57
CA ASP A 97 21.62 -14.58 -10.34
C ASP A 97 22.74 -13.96 -9.47
N GLY A 98 22.54 -13.85 -8.15
CA GLY A 98 23.49 -13.24 -7.22
C GLY A 98 23.41 -11.72 -7.13
N THR A 99 22.58 -11.06 -7.93
CA THR A 99 22.41 -9.59 -7.89
C THR A 99 21.58 -9.16 -6.69
N GLU A 100 21.90 -7.98 -6.14
CA GLU A 100 21.19 -7.46 -4.97
C GLU A 100 19.73 -7.10 -5.30
N LYS A 101 18.77 -7.63 -4.54
CA LYS A 101 17.35 -7.29 -4.73
C LYS A 101 17.03 -5.95 -4.07
N LYS A 102 16.77 -4.95 -4.90
CA LYS A 102 16.28 -3.62 -4.50
C LYS A 102 14.76 -3.54 -4.61
N LYS A 103 14.14 -2.79 -3.70
CA LYS A 103 12.71 -2.49 -3.70
C LYS A 103 12.47 -1.02 -3.38
N PRO A 104 11.38 -0.42 -3.90
CA PRO A 104 10.99 0.92 -3.49
C PRO A 104 10.70 0.96 -1.99
N ARG A 105 11.17 1.99 -1.30
CA ARG A 105 10.93 2.16 0.14
C ARG A 105 9.43 2.14 0.48
N VAL A 106 8.61 2.79 -0.35
CA VAL A 106 7.15 2.79 -0.23
C VAL A 106 6.54 1.37 -0.21
N VAL A 107 7.13 0.42 -0.95
CA VAL A 107 6.68 -0.97 -0.99
C VAL A 107 7.13 -1.72 0.26
N ILE A 108 8.33 -1.42 0.77
CA ILE A 108 8.85 -2.02 2.01
C ILE A 108 7.95 -1.60 3.18
N ASP A 109 7.71 -0.30 3.33
CA ASP A 109 6.93 0.27 4.42
C ASP A 109 5.47 -0.20 4.37
N CYS A 110 4.87 -0.24 3.18
CA CYS A 110 3.50 -0.75 3.00
C CYS A 110 3.39 -2.23 3.38
N ASN A 111 4.33 -3.08 2.97
CA ASN A 111 4.30 -4.50 3.30
C ASN A 111 4.52 -4.74 4.80
N SER A 112 5.43 -4.00 5.42
CA SER A 112 5.69 -4.10 6.86
C SER A 112 4.44 -3.75 7.69
N ALA A 113 3.73 -2.69 7.31
CA ALA A 113 2.51 -2.30 8.00
C ALA A 113 1.35 -3.28 7.78
N LYS A 114 1.19 -3.81 6.54
CA LYS A 114 0.14 -4.80 6.24
C LYS A 114 0.35 -6.13 6.94
N GLN A 115 1.59 -6.53 7.20
CA GLN A 115 1.93 -7.76 7.91
C GLN A 115 1.23 -7.85 9.28
N GLY A 116 1.06 -6.74 10.00
CA GLY A 116 0.36 -6.73 11.29
C GLY A 116 -1.13 -7.05 11.18
N ILE A 117 -1.77 -6.59 10.11
CA ILE A 117 -3.20 -6.85 9.85
C ILE A 117 -3.39 -8.34 9.53
N ASP A 118 -2.56 -8.89 8.64
CA ASP A 118 -2.64 -10.30 8.24
C ASP A 118 -2.45 -11.25 9.44
N VAL A 119 -1.52 -10.93 10.35
CA VAL A 119 -1.29 -11.70 11.58
C VAL A 119 -2.50 -11.63 12.51
N SER A 120 -3.09 -10.45 12.66
CA SER A 120 -4.30 -10.26 13.48
C SER A 120 -5.47 -11.10 12.93
N ASP A 121 -5.69 -11.06 11.61
CA ASP A 121 -6.75 -11.83 10.94
C ASP A 121 -6.49 -13.33 11.07
N GLN A 122 -5.23 -13.77 10.93
CA GLN A 122 -4.84 -15.16 11.12
C GLN A 122 -5.15 -15.66 12.54
N LEU A 123 -4.77 -14.89 13.57
CA LEU A 123 -5.05 -15.24 14.97
C LEU A 123 -6.55 -15.28 15.25
N SER A 124 -7.31 -14.32 14.71
CA SER A 124 -8.77 -14.30 14.82
C SER A 124 -9.41 -15.54 14.19
N SER A 125 -8.88 -16.00 13.06
CA SER A 125 -9.36 -17.22 12.40
C SER A 125 -9.02 -18.50 13.17
N TYR A 126 -7.84 -18.59 13.80
CA TYR A 126 -7.44 -19.80 14.53
C TYR A 126 -8.15 -19.94 15.87
N TYR A 127 -8.38 -18.83 16.56
CA TYR A 127 -9.01 -18.82 17.88
C TYR A 127 -10.43 -18.25 17.83
N SER A 128 -11.16 -18.49 16.74
CA SER A 128 -12.50 -17.96 16.55
C SER A 128 -13.51 -18.64 17.49
N PRO A 129 -14.18 -17.89 18.40
CA PRO A 129 -15.27 -18.42 19.21
C PRO A 129 -16.58 -18.58 18.42
N VAL A 130 -16.62 -18.15 17.15
CA VAL A 130 -17.82 -18.14 16.31
C VAL A 130 -18.28 -19.56 15.98
N ARG A 131 -19.53 -19.89 16.32
CA ARG A 131 -20.16 -21.18 16.00
C ARG A 131 -21.07 -21.06 14.78
N LYS A 132 -21.27 -22.18 14.07
CA LYS A 132 -22.25 -22.24 12.96
C LYS A 132 -23.64 -21.86 13.48
N SER A 133 -24.29 -20.91 12.81
CA SER A 133 -25.63 -20.44 13.15
C SER A 133 -26.35 -19.97 11.89
N LEU A 134 -27.68 -20.15 11.85
CA LEU A 134 -28.55 -19.67 10.78
C LEU A 134 -28.88 -18.17 10.90
N THR A 135 -28.68 -17.59 12.09
CA THR A 135 -28.95 -16.18 12.37
C THR A 135 -27.67 -15.36 12.29
N TRP A 136 -27.58 -14.41 11.36
CA TRP A 136 -26.36 -13.64 11.07
C TRP A 136 -25.88 -12.78 12.26
N TYR A 137 -26.80 -12.17 13.01
CA TYR A 137 -26.44 -11.25 14.10
C TYR A 137 -25.69 -11.92 15.26
N LYS A 138 -25.89 -13.23 15.47
CA LYS A 138 -25.16 -13.99 16.50
C LYS A 138 -23.65 -14.07 16.23
N LYS A 139 -23.22 -13.85 14.98
CA LYS A 139 -21.79 -13.76 14.63
C LYS A 139 -21.17 -12.41 15.01
N ASN A 140 -21.98 -11.36 15.19
CA ASN A 140 -21.54 -10.00 15.51
C ASN A 140 -21.62 -9.68 17.00
N CYS A 141 -22.15 -10.59 17.82
CA CYS A 141 -22.26 -10.42 19.28
C CYS A 141 -21.02 -10.89 20.05
N ILE A 142 -19.96 -11.29 19.34
CA ILE A 142 -18.66 -11.70 19.88
C ILE A 142 -17.62 -10.70 19.40
#